data_AF-A0A949ED35-F1
#
_entry.id   AF-A0A949ED35-F1
#
_cell.length_a   1.000
_cell.length_b   1.000
_cell.length_c   1.000
_cell.angle_alpha   90.00
_cell.angle_beta   90.00
_cell.angle_gamma   90.00
#
_symmetry.space_group_name_H-M   'P 1'
#
loop_
_entity.id
_entity.type
_entity.pdbx_description
1 polymer ?
#
loop_
_entity_poly.entity_id
_entity_poly.type
_entity_poly.pdbx_seq_one_letter_code
_entity_poly.pdbx_strand_id
1 'polypeptide(L)'
;MKGLNFYVHKPIQESAPNRVDIACFVGLVSLRCGKLPTEVATWLQHQGWLKADNHLSSPYHRNEAMDLLDVPVPIEDWDSFDALFAWDKRYFGGEKGITYLGAAVRSFFAQGGRRCYIIRVGDPLPFNAARPEREALLAKLIPGYPMVVSSNKSDRTSWQGIGHLFGLPDVSFLSLPDLPDLTQSEQERIPSEPTQIQAPPEQFVVCSEPSSTPPADNVIGRIPAPRCDELGYCQWAQAVNVAANFIATHRREVQLVASLPLPEKRLSASDNMLRYIHQKHLLSGDIEKSHTKLCADNPHEFRSVASAFVQLCYPWVRTIAARRIPEELETPEGALIGLLAKNALTRGTFRSATKLQQRDIVDLSPVLRQEQIHGRHPQATSDASPGAVLIDRVTLFSHTPEGIKMISDVTTSNDVQYRPASINRLFSLIIRAARRIGEEFVFESSGEALWSRLRDLMSDLLLTLYKQGGLRGTTPADAFHVRCDRSTMTQHDIDMGRVIAIIQFDPAASIETMNVVLTMDEGSHVSLSSLGIQEDAA
;
A
#
# COMPACT_ATOMS: atom_id res chain seq x y z
N MET A 1 -11.36 41.36 -15.18
CA MET A 1 -12.34 40.45 -14.54
C MET A 1 -11.76 39.05 -14.58
N LYS A 2 -11.46 38.44 -13.41
CA LYS A 2 -11.09 37.01 -13.35
C LYS A 2 -12.36 36.20 -13.64
N GLY A 3 -12.33 35.37 -14.67
CA GLY A 3 -13.48 34.58 -15.12
C GLY A 3 -14.01 33.65 -14.03
N LEU A 4 -15.33 33.61 -13.89
CA LEU A 4 -16.02 32.59 -13.10
C LEU A 4 -15.84 31.24 -13.82
N ASN A 5 -15.02 30.36 -13.24
CA ASN A 5 -14.96 28.96 -13.66
C ASN A 5 -16.10 28.21 -12.95
N PHE A 6 -17.06 27.73 -13.74
CA PHE A 6 -18.11 26.85 -13.23
C PHE A 6 -17.59 25.42 -13.25
N TYR A 7 -17.34 24.86 -12.07
CA TYR A 7 -17.04 23.44 -11.91
C TYR A 7 -18.37 22.71 -11.74
N VAL A 8 -18.78 21.93 -12.75
CA VAL A 8 -19.90 20.99 -12.61
C VAL A 8 -19.34 19.76 -11.92
N HIS A 9 -19.56 19.66 -10.62
CA HIS A 9 -19.23 18.47 -9.87
C HIS A 9 -20.20 17.33 -10.28
N LYS A 10 -19.67 16.11 -10.40
CA LYS A 10 -20.45 14.91 -10.72
C LYS A 10 -20.70 14.10 -9.45
N PRO A 11 -21.92 13.59 -9.22
CA PRO A 11 -22.22 12.82 -8.02
C PRO A 11 -21.26 11.65 -7.87
N ILE A 12 -20.81 11.42 -6.63
CA ILE A 12 -19.91 10.31 -6.28
C ILE A 12 -20.62 9.00 -6.59
N GLN A 13 -20.18 8.33 -7.65
CA GLN A 13 -20.79 7.08 -8.10
C GLN A 13 -20.40 5.93 -7.16
N GLU A 14 -21.27 4.94 -7.01
CA GLU A 14 -20.85 3.68 -6.40
C GLU A 14 -19.82 3.00 -7.30
N SER A 15 -18.76 2.48 -6.67
CA SER A 15 -17.70 1.79 -7.40
C SER A 15 -18.27 0.55 -8.08
N ALA A 16 -17.81 0.27 -9.31
CA ALA A 16 -18.14 -1.00 -9.93
C ALA A 16 -17.63 -2.15 -9.03
N PRO A 17 -18.48 -3.11 -8.68
CA PRO A 17 -18.22 -4.09 -7.61
C PRO A 17 -17.00 -5.00 -7.81
N ASN A 18 -16.52 -5.16 -9.05
CA ASN A 18 -15.33 -5.96 -9.37
C ASN A 18 -14.05 -5.12 -9.55
N ARG A 19 -14.09 -3.83 -9.17
CA ARG A 19 -12.90 -2.98 -9.20
C ARG A 19 -11.83 -3.52 -8.26
N VAL A 20 -10.60 -3.48 -8.74
CA VAL A 20 -9.40 -3.95 -8.04
C VAL A 20 -8.28 -2.90 -8.04
N ASP A 21 -8.64 -1.64 -8.17
CA ASP A 21 -7.75 -0.48 -8.35
C ASP A 21 -7.94 0.62 -7.29
N ILE A 22 -8.83 0.42 -6.32
CA ILE A 22 -9.18 1.45 -5.32
C ILE A 22 -8.22 1.36 -4.12
N ALA A 23 -7.68 2.51 -3.74
CA ALA A 23 -6.83 2.65 -2.55
C ALA A 23 -7.62 3.21 -1.36
N CYS A 24 -7.15 2.92 -0.15
CA CYS A 24 -7.55 3.58 1.09
C CYS A 24 -6.30 4.11 1.77
N PHE A 25 -6.21 5.43 1.93
CA PHE A 25 -5.14 6.07 2.67
C PHE A 25 -5.67 6.51 4.02
N VAL A 26 -5.04 6.02 5.09
CA VAL A 26 -5.38 6.40 6.48
C VAL A 26 -4.20 7.17 7.05
N GLY A 27 -4.44 8.39 7.53
CA GLY A 27 -3.34 9.25 7.96
C GLY A 27 -3.76 10.62 8.48
N LEU A 28 -2.78 11.52 8.53
CA LEU A 28 -2.85 12.82 9.17
C LEU A 28 -2.82 13.93 8.13
N VAL A 29 -3.87 14.74 8.13
CA VAL A 29 -3.96 15.92 7.27
C VAL A 29 -4.97 16.88 7.87
N SER A 30 -4.71 18.18 7.81
CA SER A 30 -5.70 19.16 8.26
C SER A 30 -6.81 19.36 7.24
N LEU A 31 -7.96 19.85 7.69
CA LEU A 31 -9.05 20.25 6.80
C LEU A 31 -8.85 21.70 6.34
N ARG A 32 -9.14 22.00 5.06
CA ARG A 32 -9.22 23.41 4.62
C ARG A 32 -10.49 24.04 5.15
N CYS A 33 -10.42 25.31 5.52
CA CYS A 33 -11.61 26.08 5.86
C CYS A 33 -12.45 26.27 4.60
N GLY A 34 -13.71 25.84 4.63
CA GLY A 34 -14.62 25.93 3.49
C GLY A 34 -15.92 25.20 3.76
N LYS A 35 -16.90 25.38 2.85
CA LYS A 35 -18.11 24.56 2.86
C LYS A 35 -17.77 23.19 2.26
N LEU A 36 -18.25 22.13 2.91
CA LEU A 36 -18.12 20.79 2.37
C LEU A 36 -18.84 20.72 1.01
N PRO A 37 -18.20 20.18 -0.04
CA PRO A 37 -18.85 19.95 -1.32
C PRO A 37 -20.11 19.12 -1.14
N THR A 38 -21.19 19.52 -1.83
CA THR A 38 -22.51 18.89 -1.68
C THR A 38 -22.45 17.38 -1.88
N GLU A 39 -21.63 16.90 -2.81
CA GLU A 39 -21.51 15.47 -3.12
C GLU A 39 -20.91 14.67 -1.98
N VAL A 40 -19.88 15.19 -1.32
CA VAL A 40 -19.28 14.54 -0.15
C VAL A 40 -20.26 14.56 1.01
N ALA A 41 -20.98 15.67 1.22
CA ALA A 41 -22.02 15.76 2.23
C ALA A 41 -23.15 14.74 1.99
N THR A 42 -23.68 14.66 0.76
CA THR A 42 -24.71 13.69 0.36
C THR A 42 -24.21 12.27 0.50
N TRP A 43 -22.97 11.99 0.11
CA TRP A 43 -22.37 10.67 0.29
C TRP A 43 -22.28 10.29 1.77
N LEU A 44 -21.80 11.20 2.64
CA LEU A 44 -21.72 10.95 4.08
C LEU A 44 -23.11 10.76 4.72
N GLN A 45 -24.12 11.48 4.25
CA GLN A 45 -25.51 11.29 4.67
C GLN A 45 -26.04 9.92 4.24
N HIS A 46 -25.84 9.52 2.98
CA HIS A 46 -26.24 8.20 2.48
C HIS A 46 -25.53 7.06 3.22
N GLN A 47 -24.28 7.27 3.59
CA GLN A 47 -23.48 6.35 4.39
C GLN A 47 -23.83 6.38 5.90
N GLY A 48 -24.73 7.26 6.34
CA GLY A 48 -25.17 7.36 7.73
C GLY A 48 -24.17 8.04 8.67
N TRP A 49 -23.16 8.74 8.16
CA TRP A 49 -22.22 9.50 8.99
C TRP A 49 -22.78 10.86 9.42
N LEU A 50 -23.63 11.47 8.57
CA LEU A 50 -24.32 12.73 8.84
C LEU A 50 -25.83 12.51 9.04
N LYS A 51 -26.50 13.43 9.73
CA LYS A 51 -27.98 13.42 9.83
C LYS A 51 -28.59 13.71 8.46
N ALA A 52 -29.66 12.98 8.13
CA ALA A 52 -30.52 13.34 7.02
C ALA A 52 -31.37 14.57 7.37
N ASP A 53 -31.67 15.40 6.37
CA ASP A 53 -32.48 16.62 6.53
C ASP A 53 -33.88 16.35 7.11
N ASN A 54 -34.36 15.10 7.03
CA ASN A 54 -35.69 14.66 7.48
C ASN A 54 -35.78 14.31 8.98
N HIS A 55 -34.88 14.80 9.83
CA HIS A 55 -34.87 14.60 11.30
C HIS A 55 -34.80 13.14 11.81
N LEU A 56 -34.62 12.13 10.95
CA LEU A 56 -34.32 10.77 11.39
C LEU A 56 -32.89 10.72 11.96
N SER A 57 -32.75 10.16 13.17
CA SER A 57 -31.45 9.91 13.79
C SER A 57 -30.66 8.95 12.90
N SER A 58 -29.52 9.39 12.37
CA SER A 58 -28.60 8.46 11.73
C SER A 58 -27.99 7.55 12.81
N PRO A 59 -28.10 6.21 12.71
CA PRO A 59 -27.66 5.29 13.75
C PRO A 59 -26.15 5.34 14.02
N TYR A 60 -25.36 5.90 13.08
CA TYR A 60 -23.90 5.97 13.17
C TYR A 60 -23.37 7.41 13.09
N HIS A 61 -24.21 8.40 13.43
CA HIS A 61 -23.86 9.81 13.38
C HIS A 61 -22.58 10.14 14.17
N ARG A 62 -21.69 10.94 13.57
CA ARG A 62 -20.54 11.53 14.26
C ARG A 62 -20.61 13.04 14.16
N ASN A 63 -20.42 13.73 15.28
CA ASN A 63 -20.45 15.19 15.31
C ASN A 63 -19.31 15.77 14.45
N GLU A 64 -18.17 15.09 14.48
CA GLU A 64 -16.93 15.46 13.80
C GLU A 64 -16.92 15.04 12.32
N ALA A 65 -17.96 14.36 11.81
CA ALA A 65 -18.06 13.98 10.40
C ALA A 65 -18.14 15.20 9.47
N MET A 66 -18.65 16.33 9.95
CA MET A 66 -18.62 17.61 9.20
C MET A 66 -17.20 18.14 9.02
N ASP A 67 -16.28 17.79 9.93
CA ASP A 67 -14.85 18.10 9.84
C ASP A 67 -14.06 17.01 9.09
N LEU A 68 -14.77 16.06 8.47
CA LEU A 68 -14.20 14.89 7.80
C LEU A 68 -13.25 14.09 8.70
N LEU A 69 -13.48 14.12 10.02
CA LEU A 69 -12.63 13.43 10.98
C LEU A 69 -13.12 12.00 11.17
N ASP A 70 -12.20 11.07 10.95
CA ASP A 70 -12.37 9.63 11.10
C ASP A 70 -13.63 9.11 10.40
N VAL A 71 -13.86 9.60 9.18
CA VAL A 71 -14.87 9.08 8.27
C VAL A 71 -14.22 8.84 6.90
N PRO A 72 -14.60 7.79 6.18
CA PRO A 72 -14.11 7.58 4.82
C PRO A 72 -14.59 8.70 3.90
N VAL A 73 -13.68 9.28 3.11
CA VAL A 73 -14.01 10.32 2.13
C VAL A 73 -13.56 9.86 0.75
N PRO A 74 -14.48 9.57 -0.19
CA PRO A 74 -14.11 9.20 -1.54
C PRO A 74 -13.56 10.41 -2.32
N ILE A 75 -12.40 10.21 -2.94
CA ILE A 75 -11.69 11.18 -3.78
C ILE A 75 -11.43 10.53 -5.14
N GLU A 76 -11.80 11.21 -6.23
CA GLU A 76 -11.64 10.70 -7.61
C GLU A 76 -10.51 11.40 -8.38
N ASP A 77 -10.05 12.55 -7.92
CA ASP A 77 -8.94 13.29 -8.52
C ASP A 77 -8.17 14.12 -7.48
N TRP A 78 -7.00 14.59 -7.91
CA TRP A 78 -6.11 15.40 -7.08
C TRP A 78 -6.72 16.75 -6.68
N ASP A 79 -7.44 17.42 -7.59
CA ASP A 79 -7.98 18.75 -7.34
C ASP A 79 -9.06 18.71 -6.25
N SER A 80 -9.86 17.64 -6.20
CA SER A 80 -10.84 17.39 -5.15
C SER A 80 -10.18 17.16 -3.79
N PHE A 81 -9.05 16.43 -3.76
CA PHE A 81 -8.26 16.28 -2.53
C PHE A 81 -7.67 17.60 -2.07
N ASP A 82 -7.02 18.34 -2.99
CA ASP A 82 -6.42 19.64 -2.69
C ASP A 82 -7.46 20.65 -2.22
N ALA A 83 -8.67 20.65 -2.77
CA ALA A 83 -9.74 21.55 -2.32
C ALA A 83 -10.20 21.29 -0.88
N LEU A 84 -10.20 20.03 -0.44
CA LEU A 84 -10.71 19.60 0.86
C LEU A 84 -9.65 19.65 1.97
N PHE A 85 -8.46 19.16 1.68
CA PHE A 85 -7.47 18.87 2.71
C PHE A 85 -6.29 19.85 2.63
N ALA A 86 -5.93 20.43 3.77
CA ALA A 86 -4.81 21.34 3.94
C ALA A 86 -3.49 20.57 4.06
N TRP A 87 -3.20 19.75 3.04
CA TRP A 87 -1.99 18.93 2.96
C TRP A 87 -0.70 19.74 2.88
N ASP A 88 -0.80 21.03 2.55
CA ASP A 88 0.27 22.02 2.46
C ASP A 88 0.46 22.88 3.72
N LYS A 89 -0.16 22.49 4.84
CA LYS A 89 -0.11 23.20 6.13
C LYS A 89 0.49 22.35 7.25
N ARG A 90 1.60 21.66 6.97
CA ARG A 90 2.41 21.03 8.03
C ARG A 90 3.54 21.97 8.45
N TYR A 91 3.85 22.04 9.75
CA TYR A 91 4.88 22.94 10.26
C TYR A 91 6.21 22.23 10.52
N PHE A 92 7.29 22.83 10.00
CA PHE A 92 8.67 22.39 10.17
C PHE A 92 9.51 23.55 10.72
N GLY A 93 9.62 23.66 12.05
CA GLY A 93 10.38 24.74 12.69
C GLY A 93 9.85 26.16 12.37
N GLY A 94 8.57 26.29 11.99
CA GLY A 94 7.92 27.55 11.60
C GLY A 94 7.56 27.64 10.11
N GLU A 95 8.25 26.89 9.25
CA GLU A 95 7.99 26.85 7.81
C GLU A 95 6.82 25.92 7.46
N LYS A 96 6.04 26.32 6.44
CA LYS A 96 4.89 25.53 5.96
C LYS A 96 5.31 24.56 4.86
N GLY A 97 5.23 23.28 5.16
CA GLY A 97 5.49 22.19 4.24
C GLY A 97 4.28 21.27 4.03
N ILE A 98 4.55 20.13 3.41
CA ILE A 98 3.54 19.17 2.99
C ILE A 98 3.48 17.96 3.94
N THR A 99 2.31 17.32 4.05
CA THR A 99 2.14 16.06 4.79
C THR A 99 2.54 14.85 3.95
N TYR A 100 2.93 13.74 4.59
CA TYR A 100 3.23 12.49 3.87
C TYR A 100 1.96 11.87 3.28
N LEU A 101 0.81 11.96 3.97
CA LEU A 101 -0.48 11.61 3.37
C LEU A 101 -0.76 12.40 2.08
N GLY A 102 -0.57 13.72 2.10
CA GLY A 102 -0.79 14.55 0.91
C GLY A 102 0.14 14.22 -0.24
N ALA A 103 1.42 14.00 0.05
CA ALA A 103 2.41 13.57 -0.93
C ALA A 103 2.05 12.20 -1.54
N ALA A 104 1.64 11.24 -0.71
CA ALA A 104 1.24 9.91 -1.16
C ALA A 104 -0.01 9.95 -2.07
N VAL A 105 -1.04 10.71 -1.69
CA VAL A 105 -2.26 10.86 -2.49
C VAL A 105 -1.98 11.55 -3.83
N ARG A 106 -1.13 12.57 -3.83
CA ARG A 106 -0.67 13.23 -5.06
C ARG A 106 0.04 12.24 -5.98
N SER A 107 1.01 11.50 -5.43
CA SER A 107 1.79 10.52 -6.17
C SER A 107 0.91 9.39 -6.69
N PHE A 108 -0.13 8.97 -5.95
CA PHE A 108 -1.13 8.00 -6.41
C PHE A 108 -1.84 8.45 -7.70
N PHE A 109 -2.39 9.67 -7.72
CA PHE A 109 -3.07 10.19 -8.91
C PHE A 109 -2.09 10.44 -10.06
N ALA A 110 -0.88 10.95 -9.78
CA ALA A 110 0.15 11.18 -10.78
C ALA A 110 0.56 9.89 -11.54
N GLN A 111 0.63 8.75 -10.83
CA GLN A 111 0.95 7.45 -11.45
C GLN A 111 -0.23 6.79 -12.18
N GLY A 112 -1.44 7.35 -12.09
CA GLY A 112 -2.62 6.87 -12.81
C GLY A 112 -3.67 6.18 -11.95
N GLY A 113 -3.62 6.34 -10.62
CA GLY A 113 -4.75 6.04 -9.75
C GLY A 113 -5.98 6.88 -10.12
N ARG A 114 -7.18 6.32 -9.93
CA ARG A 114 -8.45 6.97 -10.34
C ARG A 114 -9.45 7.19 -9.22
N ARG A 115 -9.30 6.50 -8.09
CA ARG A 115 -10.16 6.68 -6.92
C ARG A 115 -9.47 6.15 -5.68
N CYS A 116 -9.56 6.89 -4.60
CA CYS A 116 -9.18 6.43 -3.28
C CYS A 116 -10.19 6.89 -2.23
N TYR A 117 -10.14 6.25 -1.06
CA TYR A 117 -10.76 6.76 0.16
C TYR A 117 -9.66 7.40 1.01
N ILE A 118 -9.96 8.57 1.56
CA ILE A 118 -9.14 9.23 2.58
C ILE A 118 -9.83 9.07 3.92
N ILE A 119 -9.09 8.56 4.89
CA ILE A 119 -9.52 8.48 6.29
C ILE A 119 -8.57 9.34 7.11
N ARG A 120 -9.00 10.58 7.35
CA ARG A 120 -8.27 11.52 8.18
C ARG A 120 -8.49 11.15 9.64
N VAL A 121 -7.44 10.80 10.39
CA VAL A 121 -7.56 10.46 11.82
C VAL A 121 -7.10 11.57 12.76
N GLY A 122 -6.67 12.71 12.19
CA GLY A 122 -6.27 13.89 12.94
C GLY A 122 -5.47 14.87 12.11
N ASP A 123 -5.07 15.96 12.76
CA ASP A 123 -4.14 16.94 12.21
C ASP A 123 -2.68 16.45 12.31
N PRO A 124 -1.79 16.84 11.38
CA PRO A 124 -0.38 16.49 11.46
C PRO A 124 0.27 17.20 12.64
N LEU A 125 1.10 16.47 13.39
CA LEU A 125 1.92 17.05 14.47
C LEU A 125 3.08 17.89 13.89
N PRO A 126 3.63 18.82 14.70
CA PRO A 126 4.94 19.39 14.43
C PRO A 126 5.97 18.28 14.17
N PHE A 127 6.90 18.53 13.26
CA PHE A 127 7.88 17.51 12.85
C PHE A 127 8.76 16.98 13.99
N ASN A 128 9.03 17.80 15.00
CA ASN A 128 9.79 17.46 16.20
C ASN A 128 8.92 17.05 17.40
N ALA A 129 7.69 16.59 17.17
CA ALA A 129 6.83 16.12 18.25
C ALA A 129 7.43 14.88 18.93
N ALA A 130 7.33 14.87 20.27
CA ALA A 130 7.88 13.80 21.10
C ALA A 130 7.21 12.46 20.78
N ARG A 131 7.95 11.35 20.92
CA ARG A 131 7.48 9.99 20.61
C ARG A 131 6.14 9.62 21.28
N PRO A 132 5.84 9.96 22.56
CA PRO A 132 4.54 9.66 23.15
C PRO A 132 3.35 10.32 22.44
N GLU A 133 3.53 11.55 21.93
CA GLU A 133 2.49 12.25 21.15
C GLU A 133 2.26 11.57 19.80
N ARG A 134 3.34 11.13 19.15
CA ARG A 134 3.27 10.38 17.88
C ARG A 134 2.63 9.01 18.08
N GLU A 135 2.92 8.32 19.19
CA GLU A 135 2.33 7.03 19.54
C GLU A 135 0.81 7.13 19.77
N ALA A 136 0.34 8.22 20.39
CA ALA A 136 -1.09 8.48 20.52
C ALA A 136 -1.80 8.59 19.16
N LEU A 137 -1.12 9.09 18.12
CA LEU A 137 -1.67 9.11 16.76
C LEU A 137 -1.59 7.75 16.08
N LEU A 138 -0.54 6.95 16.30
CA LEU A 138 -0.50 5.56 15.82
C LEU A 138 -1.73 4.76 16.27
N ALA A 139 -2.14 4.92 17.53
CA ALA A 139 -3.35 4.30 18.07
C ALA A 139 -4.66 4.79 17.40
N LYS A 140 -4.66 5.97 16.76
CA LYS A 140 -5.80 6.43 15.95
C LYS A 140 -5.78 5.88 14.52
N LEU A 141 -4.58 5.71 13.93
CA LEU A 141 -4.45 5.04 12.63
C LEU A 141 -4.87 3.57 12.74
N ILE A 142 -4.42 2.90 13.80
CA ILE A 142 -4.65 1.47 14.06
C ILE A 142 -5.32 1.36 15.45
N PRO A 143 -6.66 1.35 15.52
CA PRO A 143 -7.35 1.35 16.81
C PRO A 143 -7.06 0.04 17.55
N GLY A 144 -6.52 0.11 18.77
CA GLY A 144 -6.10 -1.07 19.54
C GLY A 144 -4.63 -1.47 19.37
N TYR A 145 -3.84 -0.69 18.62
CA TYR A 145 -2.38 -0.74 18.69
C TYR A 145 -1.89 -0.60 20.16
N PRO A 146 -0.85 -1.34 20.58
CA PRO A 146 -0.01 -2.25 19.79
C PRO A 146 -0.51 -3.69 19.69
N MET A 147 -1.70 -4.02 20.20
CA MET A 147 -2.13 -5.40 20.39
C MET A 147 -2.87 -5.97 19.18
N VAL A 148 -4.14 -5.60 19.03
CA VAL A 148 -5.01 -6.07 17.96
C VAL A 148 -6.01 -4.98 17.65
N VAL A 149 -6.48 -4.95 16.41
CA VAL A 149 -7.49 -3.99 16.01
C VAL A 149 -8.76 -4.17 16.85
N SER A 150 -9.18 -3.12 17.55
CA SER A 150 -10.31 -3.15 18.49
C SER A 150 -11.67 -2.87 17.83
N SER A 151 -11.70 -2.47 16.55
CA SER A 151 -12.94 -2.23 15.82
C SER A 151 -13.74 -3.51 15.60
N ASN A 152 -15.06 -3.42 15.80
CA ASN A 152 -16.00 -4.52 15.62
C ASN A 152 -16.70 -4.42 14.26
N LYS A 153 -16.64 -5.49 13.45
CA LYS A 153 -17.27 -5.57 12.13
C LYS A 153 -18.78 -5.27 12.14
N SER A 154 -19.49 -5.72 13.18
CA SER A 154 -20.95 -5.58 13.27
C SER A 154 -21.40 -4.26 13.90
N ASP A 155 -20.50 -3.52 14.53
CA ASP A 155 -20.78 -2.23 15.15
C ASP A 155 -19.98 -1.12 14.44
N ARG A 156 -20.65 -0.44 13.51
CA ARG A 156 -20.07 0.65 12.74
C ARG A 156 -19.64 1.86 13.57
N THR A 157 -20.21 2.05 14.77
CA THR A 157 -19.80 3.17 15.63
C THR A 157 -18.36 2.99 16.16
N SER A 158 -17.91 1.74 16.27
CA SER A 158 -16.57 1.36 16.72
C SER A 158 -15.47 1.51 15.67
N TRP A 159 -15.81 1.80 14.40
CA TRP A 159 -14.83 1.84 13.31
C TRP A 159 -13.99 3.10 13.40
N GLN A 160 -12.67 2.95 13.54
CA GLN A 160 -11.73 4.08 13.52
C GLN A 160 -10.52 3.70 12.68
N GLY A 161 -9.86 4.68 12.04
CA GLY A 161 -8.66 4.44 11.24
C GLY A 161 -8.85 3.28 10.24
N ILE A 162 -7.99 2.25 10.31
CA ILE A 162 -8.10 1.08 9.42
C ILE A 162 -9.38 0.23 9.64
N GLY A 163 -10.06 0.38 10.78
CA GLY A 163 -11.31 -0.32 11.09
C GLY A 163 -12.45 0.02 10.12
N HIS A 164 -12.43 1.21 9.52
CA HIS A 164 -13.38 1.60 8.46
C HIS A 164 -13.34 0.70 7.23
N LEU A 165 -12.27 -0.06 7.03
CA LEU A 165 -12.21 -1.04 5.95
C LEU A 165 -13.40 -1.99 5.99
N PHE A 166 -13.97 -2.33 7.15
CA PHE A 166 -15.18 -3.16 7.24
C PHE A 166 -16.34 -2.68 6.36
N GLY A 167 -16.51 -1.37 6.19
CA GLY A 167 -17.54 -0.75 5.35
C GLY A 167 -17.11 -0.40 3.93
N LEU A 168 -15.87 -0.72 3.54
CA LEU A 168 -15.31 -0.38 2.23
C LEU A 168 -14.96 -1.65 1.44
N PRO A 169 -15.95 -2.42 0.94
CA PRO A 169 -15.74 -3.70 0.27
C PRO A 169 -14.96 -3.59 -1.05
N ASP A 170 -14.92 -2.38 -1.63
CA ASP A 170 -14.31 -2.05 -2.91
C ASP A 170 -12.83 -1.64 -2.80
N VAL A 171 -12.29 -1.42 -1.60
CA VAL A 171 -10.86 -1.11 -1.38
C VAL A 171 -9.98 -2.32 -1.66
N SER A 172 -8.94 -2.16 -2.48
CA SER A 172 -7.95 -3.19 -2.83
C SER A 172 -6.59 -2.96 -2.19
N PHE A 173 -6.23 -1.70 -1.94
CA PHE A 173 -4.94 -1.34 -1.35
C PHE A 173 -5.16 -0.51 -0.08
N LEU A 174 -4.49 -0.85 1.01
CA LEU A 174 -4.39 -0.03 2.22
C LEU A 174 -2.97 0.57 2.30
N SER A 175 -2.86 1.85 2.64
CA SER A 175 -1.58 2.50 2.94
C SER A 175 -1.71 3.44 4.14
N LEU A 176 -0.62 3.50 4.91
CA LEU A 176 -0.45 4.31 6.11
C LEU A 176 0.76 5.23 5.90
N PRO A 177 0.66 6.25 5.03
CA PRO A 177 1.83 6.96 4.51
C PRO A 177 2.58 7.79 5.57
N ASP A 178 1.91 8.16 6.66
CA ASP A 178 2.54 8.86 7.79
C ASP A 178 3.22 7.89 8.77
N LEU A 179 3.10 6.57 8.60
CA LEU A 179 3.64 5.58 9.54
C LEU A 179 5.15 5.73 9.76
N PRO A 180 6.03 5.85 8.74
CA PRO A 180 7.46 6.04 8.96
C PRO A 180 7.80 7.33 9.73
N ASP A 181 6.98 8.37 9.56
CA ASP A 181 7.12 9.66 10.23
C ASP A 181 6.63 9.61 11.68
N LEU A 182 5.60 8.82 11.97
CA LEU A 182 5.14 8.57 13.33
C LEU A 182 6.12 7.70 14.12
N THR A 183 6.87 6.82 13.46
CA THR A 183 7.83 5.90 14.11
C THR A 183 9.28 6.38 14.10
N GLN A 184 9.55 7.59 13.62
CA GLN A 184 10.92 8.12 13.53
C GLN A 184 11.63 8.22 14.89
N SER A 185 12.96 8.32 14.87
CA SER A 185 13.76 8.66 16.03
C SER A 185 13.49 10.08 16.51
N GLU A 186 13.93 10.40 17.73
CA GLU A 186 13.74 11.75 18.27
C GLU A 186 14.56 12.78 17.49
N GLN A 187 13.92 13.87 17.08
CA GLN A 187 14.53 14.96 16.33
C GLN A 187 15.07 16.02 17.31
N GLU A 188 16.35 15.94 17.66
CA GLU A 188 16.94 16.86 18.65
C GLU A 188 17.05 18.32 18.15
N ARG A 189 17.18 18.56 16.83
CA ARG A 189 17.21 19.90 16.23
C ARG A 189 16.65 19.94 14.81
N ILE A 190 15.69 20.82 14.58
CA ILE A 190 15.37 21.34 13.23
C ILE A 190 16.34 22.50 12.97
N PRO A 191 17.17 22.49 11.91
CA PRO A 191 18.06 23.61 11.59
C PRO A 191 17.22 24.89 11.39
N SER A 192 17.34 25.85 12.30
CA SER A 192 16.51 27.06 12.31
C SER A 192 17.19 28.31 11.75
N GLU A 193 18.49 28.25 11.41
CA GLU A 193 19.22 29.40 10.89
C GLU A 193 19.83 29.10 9.50
N PRO A 194 19.62 29.97 8.49
CA PRO A 194 20.44 29.92 7.30
C PRO A 194 21.89 30.19 7.71
N THR A 195 22.82 29.35 7.27
CA THR A 195 24.24 29.69 7.31
C THR A 195 24.38 31.06 6.64
N GLN A 196 24.83 32.08 7.36
CA GLN A 196 25.16 33.37 6.76
C GLN A 196 26.23 33.11 5.70
N ILE A 197 25.80 33.07 4.43
CA ILE A 197 26.73 33.15 3.32
C ILE A 197 27.32 34.55 3.43
N GLN A 198 28.62 34.66 3.75
CA GLN A 198 29.31 35.93 3.63
C GLN A 198 29.09 36.42 2.21
N ALA A 199 28.47 37.60 2.08
CA ALA A 199 28.29 38.20 0.77
C ALA A 199 29.68 38.27 0.09
N PRO A 200 29.82 37.76 -1.14
CA PRO A 200 31.06 37.94 -1.87
C PRO A 200 31.38 39.45 -1.92
N PRO A 201 32.66 39.84 -1.85
CA PRO A 201 33.03 41.26 -1.89
C PRO A 201 32.41 41.93 -3.10
N GLU A 202 31.81 43.10 -2.89
CA GLU A 202 31.13 43.85 -3.94
C GLU A 202 32.09 44.09 -5.11
N GLN A 203 31.83 43.43 -6.25
CA GLN A 203 32.50 43.71 -7.52
C GLN A 203 31.49 44.39 -8.44
N PHE A 204 31.80 45.61 -8.87
CA PHE A 204 31.02 46.31 -9.86
C PHE A 204 31.18 45.61 -11.22
N VAL A 205 30.14 44.89 -11.64
CA VAL A 205 30.01 44.37 -13.01
C VAL A 205 29.04 45.24 -13.79
N VAL A 206 29.40 45.59 -15.02
CA VAL A 206 28.55 46.36 -15.94
C VAL A 206 27.25 45.59 -16.16
N CYS A 207 26.11 46.29 -16.06
CA CYS A 207 24.75 45.74 -16.10
C CYS A 207 24.55 44.70 -17.21
N SER A 208 24.49 43.41 -16.85
CA SER A 208 23.94 42.35 -17.69
C SER A 208 22.44 42.18 -17.41
N GLU A 209 21.73 41.54 -18.35
CA GLU A 209 20.29 41.27 -18.25
C GLU A 209 19.91 40.67 -16.89
N PRO A 210 18.75 41.03 -16.32
CA PRO A 210 18.36 40.59 -14.98
C PRO A 210 18.43 39.06 -14.89
N SER A 211 19.37 38.57 -14.09
CA SER A 211 19.48 37.16 -13.75
C SER A 211 18.16 36.70 -13.15
N SER A 212 17.69 35.51 -13.56
CA SER A 212 16.53 34.87 -12.97
C SER A 212 16.61 34.94 -11.44
N THR A 213 15.49 35.28 -10.79
CA THR A 213 15.36 35.23 -9.32
C THR A 213 15.98 33.92 -8.82
N PRO A 214 16.94 33.95 -7.89
CA PRO A 214 17.47 32.71 -7.32
C PRO A 214 16.29 31.89 -6.78
N PRO A 215 16.28 30.57 -6.99
CA PRO A 215 15.19 29.73 -6.48
C PRO A 215 15.04 29.99 -4.98
N ALA A 216 13.79 30.17 -4.54
CA ALA A 216 13.49 30.36 -3.13
C ALA A 216 14.23 29.30 -2.30
N ASP A 217 14.95 29.74 -1.27
CA ASP A 217 15.77 28.84 -0.47
C ASP A 217 14.87 27.75 0.15
N ASN A 218 15.05 26.49 -0.24
CA ASN A 218 14.23 25.40 0.25
C ASN A 218 14.72 24.96 1.62
N VAL A 219 14.37 25.73 2.65
CA VAL A 219 14.74 25.46 4.04
C VAL A 219 14.25 24.08 4.49
N ILE A 220 13.03 23.69 4.08
CA ILE A 220 12.44 22.39 4.44
C ILE A 220 13.24 21.24 3.83
N GLY A 221 13.72 21.38 2.59
CA GLY A 221 14.56 20.38 1.94
C GLY A 221 15.90 20.11 2.64
N ARG A 222 16.36 20.99 3.53
CA ARG A 222 17.57 20.78 4.36
C ARG A 222 17.30 19.97 5.63
N ILE A 223 16.03 19.83 6.02
CA ILE A 223 15.61 19.06 7.19
C ILE A 223 15.74 17.58 6.84
N PRO A 224 16.37 16.75 7.69
CA PRO A 224 16.47 15.32 7.43
C PRO A 224 15.10 14.67 7.36
N ALA A 225 14.88 13.81 6.35
CA ALA A 225 13.69 12.98 6.28
C ALA A 225 13.57 12.05 7.51
N PRO A 226 12.34 11.63 7.88
CA PRO A 226 12.10 10.70 8.98
C PRO A 226 12.98 9.47 8.88
N ARG A 227 13.74 9.23 9.94
CA ARG A 227 14.62 8.07 10.06
C ARG A 227 14.28 7.29 11.31
N CYS A 228 14.37 5.98 11.27
CA CYS A 228 14.12 5.11 12.41
C CYS A 228 15.44 4.68 13.06
N ASP A 229 15.48 4.79 14.39
CA ASP A 229 16.38 4.06 15.27
C ASP A 229 15.86 2.62 15.45
N GLU A 230 16.54 1.81 16.27
CA GLU A 230 16.09 0.44 16.55
C GLU A 230 14.67 0.38 17.11
N LEU A 231 14.33 1.28 18.04
CA LEU A 231 13.02 1.34 18.66
C LEU A 231 11.94 1.75 17.65
N GLY A 232 12.23 2.71 16.78
CA GLY A 232 11.35 3.13 15.68
C GLY A 232 11.05 2.00 14.70
N TYR A 233 12.06 1.22 14.31
CA TYR A 233 11.84 0.01 13.49
C TYR A 233 10.96 -1.02 14.20
N CYS A 234 11.10 -1.17 15.51
CA CYS A 234 10.25 -2.07 16.29
C CYS A 234 8.79 -1.61 16.31
N GLN A 235 8.53 -0.31 16.53
CA GLN A 235 7.19 0.27 16.50
C GLN A 235 6.56 0.17 15.11
N TRP A 236 7.35 0.47 14.07
CA TRP A 236 6.93 0.33 12.67
C TRP A 236 6.55 -1.12 12.34
N ALA A 237 7.42 -2.07 12.68
CA ALA A 237 7.16 -3.49 12.40
C ALA A 237 5.92 -3.99 13.16
N GLN A 238 5.74 -3.55 14.42
CA GLN A 238 4.53 -3.86 15.19
C GLN A 238 3.27 -3.29 14.52
N ALA A 239 3.29 -2.04 14.06
CA ALA A 239 2.16 -1.42 13.39
C ALA A 239 1.80 -2.14 12.08
N VAL A 240 2.80 -2.49 11.26
CA VAL A 240 2.62 -3.30 10.05
C VAL A 240 2.05 -4.67 10.40
N ASN A 241 2.57 -5.32 11.45
CA ASN A 241 2.08 -6.63 11.91
C ASN A 241 0.60 -6.58 12.30
N VAL A 242 0.20 -5.62 13.13
CA VAL A 242 -1.20 -5.47 13.60
C VAL A 242 -2.13 -5.19 12.41
N ALA A 243 -1.73 -4.30 11.49
CA ALA A 243 -2.51 -4.01 10.29
C ALA A 243 -2.63 -5.23 9.34
N ALA A 244 -1.53 -5.98 9.16
CA ALA A 244 -1.52 -7.19 8.34
C ALA A 244 -2.37 -8.31 8.97
N ASN A 245 -2.31 -8.50 10.29
CA ASN A 245 -3.16 -9.46 11.00
C ASN A 245 -4.65 -9.11 10.88
N PHE A 246 -4.99 -7.82 10.96
CA PHE A 246 -6.34 -7.34 10.71
C PHE A 246 -6.83 -7.71 9.31
N ILE A 247 -6.00 -7.47 8.29
CA ILE A 247 -6.29 -7.83 6.89
C ILE A 247 -6.43 -9.35 6.73
N ALA A 248 -5.46 -10.12 7.23
CA ALA A 248 -5.45 -11.58 7.15
C ALA A 248 -6.67 -12.22 7.82
N THR A 249 -7.17 -11.61 8.89
CA THR A 249 -8.35 -12.11 9.61
C THR A 249 -9.66 -11.66 8.95
N HIS A 250 -9.76 -10.40 8.53
CA HIS A 250 -11.05 -9.79 8.23
C HIS A 250 -11.26 -9.43 6.76
N ARG A 251 -10.19 -9.12 6.02
CA ARG A 251 -10.22 -8.48 4.69
C ARG A 251 -9.12 -9.03 3.78
N ARG A 252 -9.11 -10.35 3.57
CA ARG A 252 -8.05 -11.07 2.80
C ARG A 252 -7.89 -10.62 1.34
N GLU A 253 -8.86 -9.88 0.82
CA GLU A 253 -8.82 -9.27 -0.51
C GLU A 253 -8.26 -7.83 -0.56
N VAL A 254 -7.65 -7.37 0.54
CA VAL A 254 -6.92 -6.09 0.64
C VAL A 254 -5.43 -6.39 0.75
N GLN A 255 -4.62 -5.61 0.04
CA GLN A 255 -3.18 -5.65 0.13
C GLN A 255 -2.66 -4.42 0.90
N LEU A 256 -1.90 -4.64 1.97
CA LEU A 256 -1.20 -3.57 2.69
C LEU A 256 0.07 -3.20 1.93
N VAL A 257 0.17 -1.94 1.51
CA VAL A 257 1.40 -1.38 0.93
C VAL A 257 2.01 -0.46 1.96
N ALA A 258 3.27 -0.72 2.34
CA ALA A 258 3.98 0.06 3.34
C ALA A 258 5.41 0.36 2.88
N SER A 259 5.89 1.54 3.24
CA SER A 259 7.25 1.98 2.95
C SER A 259 8.18 1.46 4.01
N LEU A 260 9.35 1.00 3.57
CA LEU A 260 10.41 0.67 4.50
C LEU A 260 11.01 2.00 5.03
N PRO A 261 11.03 2.25 6.35
CA PRO A 261 11.54 3.50 6.89
C PRO A 261 13.01 3.69 6.55
N LEU A 262 13.43 4.94 6.38
CA LEU A 262 14.85 5.25 6.24
C LEU A 262 15.57 4.95 7.57
N PRO A 263 16.76 4.36 7.54
CA PRO A 263 17.52 4.12 8.76
C PRO A 263 18.28 5.38 9.19
N GLU A 264 18.55 5.47 10.49
CA GLU A 264 19.58 6.38 10.99
C GLU A 264 20.97 6.01 10.46
N LYS A 265 21.84 7.01 10.26
CA LYS A 265 23.16 6.84 9.61
C LYS A 265 24.09 5.85 10.31
N ARG A 266 23.88 5.54 11.59
CA ARG A 266 24.73 4.64 12.39
C ARG A 266 24.15 3.23 12.52
N LEU A 267 22.94 2.99 12.01
CA LEU A 267 22.26 1.72 12.12
C LEU A 267 22.72 0.78 11.00
N SER A 268 22.95 -0.50 11.26
CA SER A 268 23.44 -1.44 10.23
C SER A 268 22.50 -1.58 9.02
N ALA A 269 21.23 -1.20 9.17
CA ALA A 269 20.25 -1.05 8.10
C ALA A 269 20.70 -0.08 6.99
N SER A 270 21.50 0.95 7.29
CA SER A 270 22.01 1.90 6.29
C SER A 270 23.01 1.25 5.34
N ASP A 271 23.78 0.28 5.82
CA ASP A 271 24.76 -0.45 5.02
C ASP A 271 24.09 -1.59 4.26
N ASN A 272 23.23 -2.34 4.94
CA ASN A 272 22.53 -3.46 4.35
C ASN A 272 21.17 -3.69 5.00
N MET A 273 20.13 -3.24 4.30
CA MET A 273 18.76 -3.31 4.79
C MET A 273 18.28 -4.75 5.00
N LEU A 274 18.54 -5.65 4.03
CA LEU A 274 18.08 -7.03 4.13
C LEU A 274 18.71 -7.75 5.32
N ARG A 275 20.02 -7.59 5.51
CA ARG A 275 20.75 -8.16 6.65
C ARG A 275 20.16 -7.68 7.97
N TYR A 276 19.87 -6.38 8.10
CA TYR A 276 19.26 -5.82 9.30
C TYR A 276 17.89 -6.45 9.59
N ILE A 277 17.03 -6.54 8.57
CA ILE A 277 15.69 -7.14 8.67
C ILE A 277 15.78 -8.60 9.16
N HIS A 278 16.72 -9.39 8.64
CA HIS A 278 16.94 -10.77 9.12
C HIS A 278 17.48 -10.82 10.55
N GLN A 279 18.48 -10.01 10.88
CA GLN A 279 19.07 -9.97 12.22
C GLN A 279 18.06 -9.55 13.29
N LYS A 280 17.11 -8.69 12.94
CA LYS A 280 16.01 -8.27 13.81
C LYS A 280 14.78 -9.18 13.73
N HIS A 281 14.88 -10.33 13.04
CA HIS A 281 13.81 -11.32 12.88
C HIS A 281 12.49 -10.74 12.32
N LEU A 282 12.56 -9.64 11.57
CA LEU A 282 11.37 -8.95 11.05
C LEU A 282 10.67 -9.76 9.95
N LEU A 283 11.32 -10.77 9.37
CA LEU A 283 10.68 -11.66 8.38
C LEU A 283 10.44 -13.08 8.91
N SER A 284 10.69 -13.33 10.21
CA SER A 284 10.54 -14.67 10.80
C SER A 284 9.07 -15.07 10.99
N GLY A 285 8.74 -16.33 10.71
CA GLY A 285 7.35 -16.82 10.71
C GLY A 285 6.45 -16.13 9.67
N ASP A 286 5.19 -16.53 9.61
CA ASP A 286 4.18 -15.92 8.73
C ASP A 286 3.00 -15.41 9.57
N ILE A 287 2.61 -14.15 9.36
CA ILE A 287 1.52 -13.51 10.13
C ILE A 287 0.22 -14.34 10.04
N GLU A 288 -0.12 -14.77 8.82
CA GLU A 288 -1.31 -15.58 8.54
C GLU A 288 -1.28 -17.01 9.08
N LYS A 289 -0.11 -17.54 9.50
CA LYS A 289 -0.02 -18.86 10.13
C LYS A 289 -0.05 -18.78 11.66
N SER A 290 0.20 -17.58 12.20
CA SER A 290 0.30 -17.32 13.64
C SER A 290 -1.04 -16.96 14.31
N HIS A 291 -2.19 -17.21 13.66
CA HIS A 291 -3.55 -16.88 14.14
C HIS A 291 -3.89 -17.35 15.57
N THR A 292 -3.09 -18.23 16.17
CA THR A 292 -3.27 -18.80 17.52
C THR A 292 -2.22 -18.39 18.56
N LYS A 293 -1.22 -17.57 18.23
CA LYS A 293 -0.16 -17.17 19.16
C LYS A 293 0.27 -15.70 18.99
N LEU A 294 -0.64 -14.76 19.23
CA LEU A 294 -0.22 -13.61 20.03
C LEU A 294 -0.01 -14.19 21.44
N CYS A 295 1.20 -14.66 21.74
CA CYS A 295 1.51 -15.19 23.07
C CYS A 295 1.09 -14.12 24.09
N ALA A 296 0.01 -14.40 24.83
CA ALA A 296 -0.47 -13.54 25.91
C ALA A 296 0.62 -13.26 26.95
N ASP A 297 1.64 -14.14 26.99
CA ASP A 297 2.76 -14.09 27.91
C ASP A 297 3.85 -13.07 27.51
N ASN A 298 3.94 -12.63 26.24
CA ASN A 298 4.93 -11.63 25.82
C ASN A 298 4.56 -10.87 24.51
N PRO A 299 3.72 -9.82 24.59
CA PRO A 299 3.26 -9.05 23.43
C PRO A 299 4.38 -8.31 22.66
N HIS A 300 5.60 -8.30 23.19
CA HIS A 300 6.77 -7.71 22.56
C HIS A 300 7.54 -8.67 21.64
N GLU A 301 7.17 -9.95 21.55
CA GLU A 301 8.02 -10.99 20.96
C GLU A 301 7.74 -11.30 19.48
N PHE A 302 6.52 -11.04 18.98
CA PHE A 302 6.16 -11.29 17.57
C PHE A 302 6.00 -9.99 16.77
N ARG A 303 7.04 -9.62 16.02
CA ARG A 303 7.11 -8.36 15.22
C ARG A 303 7.34 -8.61 13.73
N SER A 304 6.92 -9.78 13.25
CA SER A 304 7.13 -10.15 11.85
C SER A 304 6.29 -9.30 10.92
N VAL A 305 6.86 -8.89 9.79
CA VAL A 305 6.17 -8.26 8.67
C VAL A 305 6.04 -9.22 7.48
N ALA A 306 6.47 -10.48 7.63
CA ALA A 306 6.36 -11.50 6.57
C ALA A 306 4.92 -11.98 6.41
N SER A 307 4.34 -11.69 5.24
CA SER A 307 2.98 -12.06 4.90
C SER A 307 2.73 -11.95 3.40
N ALA A 308 1.85 -12.80 2.87
CA ALA A 308 1.32 -12.63 1.51
C ALA A 308 0.53 -11.32 1.33
N PHE A 309 -0.01 -10.75 2.41
CA PHE A 309 -0.84 -9.54 2.36
C PHE A 309 -0.04 -8.23 2.41
N VAL A 310 1.27 -8.28 2.64
CA VAL A 310 2.13 -7.10 2.83
C VAL A 310 3.09 -6.96 1.66
N GLN A 311 3.07 -5.78 1.01
CA GLN A 311 4.04 -5.38 0.00
C GLN A 311 4.83 -4.18 0.52
N LEU A 312 6.10 -4.44 0.88
CA LEU A 312 7.02 -3.38 1.29
C LEU A 312 7.63 -2.71 0.07
N CYS A 313 7.84 -1.40 0.12
CA CYS A 313 8.45 -0.63 -0.96
C CYS A 313 9.61 0.26 -0.50
N TYR A 314 10.65 0.34 -1.33
CA TYR A 314 11.92 1.04 -1.05
C TYR A 314 12.68 1.27 -2.37
N PRO A 315 13.66 2.19 -2.48
CA PRO A 315 13.97 3.32 -1.59
C PRO A 315 12.89 4.41 -1.63
N TRP A 316 13.06 5.47 -0.83
CA TRP A 316 12.17 6.65 -0.89
C TRP A 316 12.38 7.41 -2.19
N VAL A 317 11.32 8.07 -2.66
CA VAL A 317 11.28 8.71 -3.97
C VAL A 317 11.34 10.23 -3.84
N ARG A 318 12.09 10.87 -4.73
CA ARG A 318 11.99 12.31 -4.96
C ARG A 318 11.12 12.54 -6.18
N THR A 319 10.09 13.37 -6.02
CA THR A 319 9.21 13.76 -7.13
C THR A 319 9.44 15.21 -7.53
N ILE A 320 8.94 15.62 -8.70
CA ILE A 320 8.97 17.02 -9.17
C ILE A 320 8.31 17.97 -8.14
N ALA A 321 7.31 17.47 -7.39
CA ALA A 321 6.53 18.21 -6.41
C ALA A 321 7.00 18.07 -4.95
N ALA A 322 8.11 17.34 -4.71
CA ALA A 322 8.65 17.07 -3.38
C ALA A 322 9.33 18.28 -2.70
N ARG A 323 9.25 19.50 -3.29
CA ARG A 323 10.02 20.66 -2.83
C ARG A 323 9.71 21.15 -1.41
N ARG A 324 8.62 20.73 -0.77
CA ARG A 324 8.20 21.24 0.54
C ARG A 324 8.09 20.14 1.60
N ILE A 325 8.88 19.08 1.46
CA ILE A 325 8.99 17.96 2.40
C ILE A 325 10.47 17.76 2.80
N PRO A 326 10.77 17.26 4.00
CA PRO A 326 12.14 16.95 4.43
C PRO A 326 12.95 16.14 3.41
N GLU A 327 14.20 16.55 3.16
CA GLU A 327 15.13 16.05 2.12
C GLU A 327 14.56 15.98 0.68
N GLU A 328 13.39 16.59 0.45
CA GLU A 328 12.60 16.38 -0.76
C GLU A 328 12.29 14.90 -1.01
N LEU A 329 12.08 14.12 0.06
CA LEU A 329 11.81 12.69 -0.02
C LEU A 329 10.38 12.35 0.42
N GLU A 330 9.74 11.52 -0.40
CA GLU A 330 8.40 11.00 -0.16
C GLU A 330 8.44 9.50 0.03
N THR A 331 7.48 9.01 0.79
CA THR A 331 7.22 7.58 0.90
C THR A 331 6.80 7.01 -0.46
N PRO A 332 7.39 5.89 -0.92
CA PRO A 332 7.12 5.32 -2.25
C PRO A 332 5.72 4.70 -2.37
N GLU A 333 4.99 4.50 -1.26
CA GLU A 333 3.64 3.92 -1.21
C GLU A 333 2.67 4.53 -2.21
N GLY A 334 2.54 5.85 -2.25
CA GLY A 334 1.60 6.54 -3.14
C GLY A 334 1.91 6.26 -4.60
N ALA A 335 3.18 6.33 -4.97
CA ALA A 335 3.63 6.03 -6.33
C ALA A 335 3.38 4.55 -6.69
N LEU A 336 3.74 3.62 -5.80
CA LEU A 336 3.52 2.20 -6.03
C LEU A 336 2.03 1.87 -6.20
N ILE A 337 1.17 2.31 -5.28
CA ILE A 337 -0.27 2.03 -5.35
C ILE A 337 -0.89 2.63 -6.61
N GLY A 338 -0.46 3.83 -7.03
CA GLY A 338 -0.95 4.44 -8.28
C GLY A 338 -0.55 3.63 -9.52
N LEU A 339 0.67 3.07 -9.55
CA LEU A 339 1.10 2.14 -10.60
C LEU A 339 0.30 0.84 -10.58
N LEU A 340 0.06 0.26 -9.39
CA LEU A 340 -0.74 -0.95 -9.23
C LEU A 340 -2.19 -0.73 -9.69
N ALA A 341 -2.80 0.39 -9.33
CA ALA A 341 -4.13 0.79 -9.78
C ALA A 341 -4.19 0.95 -11.31
N LYS A 342 -3.22 1.66 -11.90
CA LYS A 342 -3.08 1.76 -13.37
C LYS A 342 -2.91 0.40 -14.02
N ASN A 343 -2.13 -0.50 -13.43
CA ASN A 343 -1.91 -1.86 -13.94
C ASN A 343 -3.20 -2.67 -13.93
N ALA A 344 -3.95 -2.63 -12.82
CA ALA A 344 -5.25 -3.28 -12.69
C ALA A 344 -6.22 -2.82 -13.79
N LEU A 345 -6.25 -1.53 -14.11
CA LEU A 345 -7.13 -0.95 -15.12
C LEU A 345 -6.72 -1.22 -16.58
N THR A 346 -5.42 -1.38 -16.84
CA THR A 346 -4.89 -1.44 -18.22
C THR A 346 -4.43 -2.83 -18.67
N ARG A 347 -3.98 -3.67 -17.73
CA ARG A 347 -3.31 -4.95 -17.99
C ARG A 347 -3.86 -6.10 -17.15
N GLY A 348 -4.66 -5.81 -16.13
CA GLY A 348 -5.16 -6.76 -15.15
C GLY A 348 -4.27 -6.86 -13.91
N THR A 349 -4.89 -7.01 -12.73
CA THR A 349 -4.20 -6.96 -11.42
C THR A 349 -3.22 -8.12 -11.18
N PHE A 350 -3.46 -9.24 -11.86
CA PHE A 350 -2.68 -10.49 -11.79
C PHE A 350 -1.39 -10.46 -12.61
N ARG A 351 -1.04 -9.32 -13.25
CA ARG A 351 0.23 -9.13 -13.92
C ARG A 351 1.17 -8.30 -13.07
N SER A 352 2.47 -8.52 -13.21
CA SER A 352 3.47 -7.64 -12.60
C SER A 352 3.39 -6.21 -13.16
N ALA A 353 3.49 -5.22 -12.26
CA ALA A 353 3.46 -3.80 -12.60
C ALA A 353 4.81 -3.24 -13.08
N THR A 354 5.90 -4.03 -13.02
CA THR A 354 7.26 -3.60 -13.41
C THR A 354 7.37 -3.11 -14.86
N LYS A 355 6.48 -3.55 -15.76
CA LYS A 355 6.46 -3.11 -17.16
C LYS A 355 5.82 -1.72 -17.37
N LEU A 356 5.20 -1.15 -16.34
CA LEU A 356 4.62 0.19 -16.45
C LEU A 356 5.68 1.27 -16.29
N GLN A 357 5.53 2.32 -17.08
CA GLN A 357 6.33 3.54 -16.96
C GLN A 357 5.82 4.39 -15.81
N GLN A 358 6.76 4.81 -14.96
CA GLN A 358 6.59 5.74 -13.86
C GLN A 358 6.54 7.17 -14.39
N ARG A 359 5.85 8.04 -13.66
CA ARG A 359 5.78 9.49 -13.91
C ARG A 359 6.35 10.25 -12.73
N ASP A 360 6.84 11.46 -12.96
CA ASP A 360 7.17 12.45 -11.93
C ASP A 360 8.20 12.06 -10.84
N ILE A 361 8.74 10.84 -10.84
CA ILE A 361 9.87 10.41 -9.99
C ILE A 361 11.16 10.83 -10.69
N VAL A 362 11.94 11.66 -10.01
CA VAL A 362 13.17 12.24 -10.55
C VAL A 362 14.43 11.65 -9.92
N ASP A 363 14.33 11.15 -8.69
CA ASP A 363 15.47 10.57 -7.97
C ASP A 363 15.02 9.60 -6.88
N LEU A 364 15.97 8.82 -6.35
CA LEU A 364 15.77 7.82 -5.31
C LEU A 364 16.75 8.03 -4.16
N SER A 365 16.30 7.85 -2.92
CA SER A 365 17.17 7.92 -1.75
C SER A 365 16.83 6.86 -0.69
N PRO A 366 17.82 6.07 -0.23
CA PRO A 366 19.19 6.03 -0.72
C PRO A 366 19.28 5.36 -2.10
N VAL A 367 20.35 5.68 -2.84
CA VAL A 367 20.71 4.95 -4.05
C VAL A 367 21.25 3.57 -3.67
N LEU A 368 20.56 2.52 -4.09
CA LEU A 368 20.93 1.14 -3.80
C LEU A 368 22.01 0.63 -4.76
N ARG A 369 23.04 -0.01 -4.21
CA ARG A 369 24.07 -0.71 -4.98
C ARG A 369 23.58 -2.10 -5.43
N GLN A 370 24.15 -2.61 -6.52
CA GLN A 370 23.84 -3.95 -7.03
C GLN A 370 24.01 -5.05 -5.97
N GLU A 371 25.06 -4.95 -5.13
CA GLU A 371 25.29 -5.87 -4.01
C GLU A 371 24.20 -5.79 -2.93
N GLN A 372 23.59 -4.63 -2.69
CA GLN A 372 22.49 -4.49 -1.74
C GLN A 372 21.18 -5.05 -2.30
N ILE A 373 21.00 -5.00 -3.63
CA ILE A 373 19.80 -5.48 -4.33
C ILE A 373 19.83 -7.01 -4.49
N HIS A 374 20.96 -7.55 -4.98
CA HIS A 374 21.12 -8.95 -5.38
C HIS A 374 22.07 -9.76 -4.49
N GLY A 375 22.68 -9.15 -3.47
CA GLY A 375 23.58 -9.84 -2.57
C GLY A 375 22.86 -10.82 -1.67
N ARG A 376 23.37 -12.06 -1.61
CA ARG A 376 22.93 -13.07 -0.65
C ARG A 376 23.62 -12.87 0.69
N HIS A 377 22.92 -13.18 1.77
CA HIS A 377 23.49 -13.08 3.13
C HIS A 377 23.43 -14.43 3.85
N PRO A 378 24.56 -15.17 3.88
CA PRO A 378 24.62 -16.51 4.50
C PRO A 378 24.42 -16.50 6.02
N GLN A 379 24.34 -15.33 6.65
CA GLN A 379 24.07 -15.14 8.08
C GLN A 379 22.58 -14.92 8.40
N ALA A 380 21.66 -15.27 7.50
CA ALA A 380 20.24 -15.25 7.82
C ALA A 380 19.95 -16.32 8.89
N THR A 381 19.87 -15.89 10.15
CA THR A 381 19.60 -16.71 11.34
C THR A 381 18.12 -17.08 11.50
N SER A 382 17.29 -16.73 10.52
CA SER A 382 15.83 -16.86 10.54
C SER A 382 15.35 -17.97 9.61
N ASP A 383 14.21 -18.57 9.94
CA ASP A 383 13.32 -19.35 9.07
C ASP A 383 12.82 -18.59 7.81
N ALA A 384 13.15 -17.30 7.71
CA ALA A 384 12.64 -16.37 6.72
C ALA A 384 13.24 -16.48 5.30
N SER A 385 13.29 -17.65 4.67
CA SER A 385 13.92 -17.84 3.34
C SER A 385 15.38 -17.32 3.26
N PRO A 386 16.35 -17.97 3.93
CA PRO A 386 17.72 -17.45 4.10
C PRO A 386 18.52 -17.23 2.79
N GLY A 387 18.09 -17.81 1.68
CA GLY A 387 18.68 -17.60 0.35
C GLY A 387 18.10 -16.42 -0.44
N ALA A 388 17.03 -15.79 0.05
CA ALA A 388 16.38 -14.68 -0.63
C ALA A 388 17.26 -13.41 -0.59
N VAL A 389 17.13 -12.59 -1.63
CA VAL A 389 17.80 -11.28 -1.74
C VAL A 389 16.81 -10.14 -1.57
N LEU A 390 17.27 -8.88 -1.55
CA LEU A 390 16.40 -7.75 -1.19
C LEU A 390 15.26 -7.59 -2.21
N ILE A 391 15.59 -7.74 -3.49
CA ILE A 391 14.64 -7.65 -4.60
C ILE A 391 13.54 -8.72 -4.55
N ASP A 392 13.77 -9.84 -3.85
CA ASP A 392 12.78 -10.91 -3.67
C ASP A 392 11.77 -10.59 -2.56
N ARG A 393 12.10 -9.68 -1.63
CA ARG A 393 11.35 -9.46 -0.38
C ARG A 393 10.76 -8.06 -0.25
N VAL A 394 11.30 -7.11 -1.01
CA VAL A 394 10.87 -5.72 -1.02
C VAL A 394 10.70 -5.29 -2.47
N THR A 395 9.60 -4.63 -2.76
CA THR A 395 9.38 -3.97 -4.06
C THR A 395 10.34 -2.81 -4.21
N LEU A 396 11.18 -2.87 -5.24
CA LEU A 396 12.26 -1.90 -5.44
C LEU A 396 12.01 -0.96 -6.61
N PHE A 397 12.29 0.33 -6.39
CA PHE A 397 12.60 1.28 -7.46
C PHE A 397 14.11 1.37 -7.65
N SER A 398 14.59 1.48 -8.88
CA SER A 398 16.01 1.63 -9.19
C SER A 398 16.25 2.44 -10.46
N HIS A 399 17.46 2.97 -10.61
CA HIS A 399 17.90 3.61 -11.84
C HIS A 399 18.19 2.54 -12.89
N THR A 400 17.53 2.65 -14.04
CA THR A 400 17.77 1.81 -15.21
C THR A 400 18.22 2.68 -16.40
N PRO A 401 18.77 2.11 -17.48
CA PRO A 401 19.10 2.87 -18.68
C PRO A 401 17.90 3.64 -19.29
N GLU A 402 16.67 3.20 -19.02
CA GLU A 402 15.44 3.83 -19.47
C GLU A 402 14.88 4.86 -18.46
N GLY A 403 15.62 5.16 -17.39
CA GLY A 403 15.19 6.02 -16.29
C GLY A 403 14.86 5.23 -15.02
N ILE A 404 14.26 5.90 -14.04
CA ILE A 404 13.89 5.27 -12.76
C ILE A 404 12.68 4.37 -12.98
N LYS A 405 12.83 3.09 -12.63
CA LYS A 405 11.78 2.09 -12.76
C LYS A 405 11.61 1.22 -11.53
N MET A 406 10.40 0.72 -11.36
CA MET A 406 10.09 -0.40 -10.48
C MET A 406 10.67 -1.67 -11.08
N ILE A 407 11.63 -2.29 -10.38
CA ILE A 407 12.34 -3.50 -10.84
C ILE A 407 11.85 -4.79 -10.18
N SER A 408 11.00 -4.68 -9.16
CA SER A 408 10.41 -5.84 -8.45
C SER A 408 8.98 -5.55 -8.00
N ASP A 409 8.12 -6.57 -7.97
CA ASP A 409 6.70 -6.52 -7.59
C ASP A 409 6.36 -7.69 -6.65
N VAL A 410 6.86 -7.60 -5.41
CA VAL A 410 6.88 -8.71 -4.45
C VAL A 410 6.22 -8.39 -3.12
N THR A 411 5.70 -9.42 -2.47
CA THR A 411 5.25 -9.42 -1.07
C THR A 411 6.41 -9.77 -0.15
N THR A 412 6.19 -9.68 1.16
CA THR A 412 7.16 -10.11 2.17
C THR A 412 7.07 -11.59 2.52
N SER A 413 6.18 -12.37 1.86
CA SER A 413 5.92 -13.77 2.22
C SER A 413 7.19 -14.63 2.22
N ASN A 414 7.29 -15.52 3.20
CA ASN A 414 8.33 -16.55 3.20
C ASN A 414 8.03 -17.67 2.19
N ASP A 415 6.77 -17.88 1.85
CA ASP A 415 6.38 -18.82 0.82
C ASP A 415 6.67 -18.25 -0.57
N VAL A 416 7.51 -18.97 -1.32
CA VAL A 416 7.92 -18.60 -2.68
C VAL A 416 6.70 -18.46 -3.61
N GLN A 417 5.64 -19.24 -3.40
CA GLN A 417 4.44 -19.23 -4.24
C GLN A 417 3.64 -17.92 -4.09
N TYR A 418 3.67 -17.31 -2.90
CA TYR A 418 2.97 -16.05 -2.60
C TYR A 418 3.86 -14.82 -2.68
N ARG A 419 5.14 -15.00 -3.04
CA ARG A 419 6.12 -13.92 -3.13
C ARG A 419 5.83 -12.92 -4.24
N PRO A 420 5.46 -13.31 -5.48
CA PRO A 420 5.06 -12.32 -6.47
C PRO A 420 3.74 -11.67 -6.04
N ALA A 421 3.71 -10.36 -5.85
CA ALA A 421 2.53 -9.65 -5.35
C ALA A 421 1.33 -9.74 -6.31
N SER A 422 1.61 -9.95 -7.60
CA SER A 422 0.58 -10.24 -8.61
C SER A 422 -0.27 -11.47 -8.29
N ILE A 423 0.29 -12.48 -7.62
CA ILE A 423 -0.45 -13.68 -7.19
C ILE A 423 -1.43 -13.31 -6.09
N ASN A 424 -0.99 -12.60 -5.05
CA ASN A 424 -1.88 -12.17 -3.97
C ASN A 424 -3.03 -11.28 -4.49
N ARG A 425 -2.76 -10.42 -5.49
CA ARG A 425 -3.79 -9.62 -6.15
C ARG A 425 -4.79 -10.46 -6.96
N LEU A 426 -4.34 -11.55 -7.59
CA LEU A 426 -5.23 -12.52 -8.25
C LEU A 426 -6.15 -13.21 -7.23
N PHE A 427 -5.61 -13.68 -6.11
CA PHE A 427 -6.41 -14.23 -5.00
C PHE A 427 -7.42 -13.20 -4.50
N SER A 428 -7.00 -11.96 -4.30
CA SER A 428 -7.87 -10.86 -3.85
C SER A 428 -9.04 -10.64 -4.81
N LEU A 429 -8.80 -10.67 -6.13
CA LEU A 429 -9.85 -10.56 -7.14
C LEU A 429 -10.85 -11.73 -7.05
N ILE A 430 -10.36 -12.97 -6.94
CA ILE A 430 -11.20 -14.17 -6.87
C ILE A 430 -12.03 -14.18 -5.58
N ILE A 431 -11.41 -13.88 -4.43
CA ILE A 431 -12.10 -13.82 -3.12
C ILE A 431 -13.20 -12.76 -3.14
N ARG A 432 -12.91 -11.58 -3.72
CA ARG A 432 -13.89 -10.50 -3.85
C ARG A 432 -15.08 -10.90 -4.70
N ALA A 433 -14.82 -11.52 -5.85
CA ALA A 433 -15.87 -12.00 -6.73
C ALA A 433 -16.70 -13.11 -6.07
N ALA A 434 -16.06 -14.06 -5.40
CA ALA A 434 -16.73 -15.14 -4.67
C ALA A 434 -17.61 -14.60 -3.53
N ARG A 435 -17.12 -13.63 -2.75
CA ARG A 435 -17.93 -12.96 -1.72
C ARG A 435 -19.16 -12.32 -2.32
N ARG A 436 -18.98 -11.54 -3.39
CA ARG A 436 -20.08 -10.84 -4.04
C ARG A 436 -21.12 -11.81 -4.58
N ILE A 437 -20.68 -12.84 -5.30
CA ILE A 437 -21.56 -13.90 -5.80
C ILE A 437 -22.33 -14.50 -4.61
N GLY A 438 -21.66 -14.83 -3.51
CA GLY A 438 -22.31 -15.33 -2.30
C GLY A 438 -23.33 -14.36 -1.69
N GLU A 439 -23.04 -13.07 -1.66
CA GLU A 439 -23.94 -12.01 -1.17
C GLU A 439 -25.24 -11.91 -1.99
N GLU A 440 -25.18 -12.17 -3.31
CA GLU A 440 -26.37 -12.17 -4.18
C GLU A 440 -27.33 -13.34 -3.89
N PHE A 441 -26.84 -14.43 -3.30
CA PHE A 441 -27.61 -15.65 -3.03
C PHE A 441 -27.97 -15.87 -1.56
N VAL A 442 -27.73 -14.87 -0.70
CA VAL A 442 -28.09 -14.96 0.72
C VAL A 442 -29.62 -15.11 0.85
N PHE A 443 -30.06 -16.04 1.69
CA PHE A 443 -31.46 -16.41 1.92
C PHE A 443 -32.14 -17.20 0.79
N GLU A 444 -31.43 -17.60 -0.26
CA GLU A 444 -31.97 -18.58 -1.21
C GLU A 444 -32.08 -19.98 -0.61
N SER A 445 -32.97 -20.80 -1.18
CA SER A 445 -33.12 -22.20 -0.77
C SER A 445 -31.89 -23.00 -1.22
N SER A 446 -31.22 -23.67 -0.27
CA SER A 446 -30.08 -24.52 -0.58
C SER A 446 -30.53 -25.81 -1.29
N GLY A 447 -29.97 -26.04 -2.48
CA GLY A 447 -30.22 -27.23 -3.29
C GLY A 447 -29.41 -27.20 -4.59
N GLU A 448 -29.51 -28.26 -5.39
CA GLU A 448 -28.67 -28.44 -6.60
C GLU A 448 -28.75 -27.25 -7.57
N ALA A 449 -29.91 -26.59 -7.67
CA ALA A 449 -30.06 -25.41 -8.52
C ALA A 449 -29.15 -24.24 -8.08
N LEU A 450 -29.10 -23.93 -6.78
CA LEU A 450 -28.21 -22.91 -6.23
C LEU A 450 -26.75 -23.33 -6.40
N TRP A 451 -26.42 -24.59 -6.09
CA TRP A 451 -25.06 -25.09 -6.15
C TRP A 451 -24.51 -25.07 -7.58
N SER A 452 -25.32 -25.47 -8.57
CA SER A 452 -24.98 -25.35 -10.00
C SER A 452 -24.73 -23.89 -10.38
N ARG A 453 -25.62 -22.97 -9.98
CA ARG A 453 -25.49 -21.55 -10.31
C ARG A 453 -24.22 -20.92 -9.74
N LEU A 454 -23.86 -21.24 -8.49
CA LEU A 454 -22.60 -20.81 -7.88
C LEU A 454 -21.39 -21.38 -8.62
N ARG A 455 -21.44 -22.66 -8.99
CA ARG A 455 -20.39 -23.34 -9.74
C ARG A 455 -20.19 -22.69 -11.11
N ASP A 456 -21.27 -22.38 -11.82
CA ASP A 456 -21.26 -21.78 -13.15
C ASP A 456 -20.68 -20.36 -13.11
N LEU A 457 -21.15 -19.50 -12.19
CA LEU A 457 -20.67 -18.13 -12.04
C LEU A 457 -19.17 -18.06 -11.70
N MET A 458 -18.70 -18.94 -10.80
CA MET A 458 -17.28 -19.02 -10.46
C MET A 458 -16.44 -19.59 -11.61
N SER A 459 -16.97 -20.57 -12.35
CA SER A 459 -16.30 -21.15 -13.52
C SER A 459 -16.18 -20.13 -14.65
N ASP A 460 -17.20 -19.31 -14.89
CA ASP A 460 -17.18 -18.23 -15.89
C ASP A 460 -16.14 -17.16 -15.56
N LEU A 461 -16.01 -16.78 -14.28
CA LEU A 461 -14.96 -15.88 -13.81
C LEU A 461 -13.57 -16.46 -14.09
N LEU A 462 -13.31 -17.70 -13.66
CA LEU A 462 -12.01 -18.32 -13.81
C LEU A 462 -11.68 -18.59 -15.29
N LEU A 463 -12.67 -18.92 -16.11
CA LEU A 463 -12.51 -19.03 -17.55
C LEU A 463 -12.13 -17.68 -18.18
N THR A 464 -12.71 -16.58 -17.70
CA THR A 464 -12.33 -15.23 -18.12
C THR A 464 -10.89 -14.92 -17.75
N LEU A 465 -10.48 -15.23 -16.52
CA LEU A 465 -9.09 -15.05 -16.06
C LEU A 465 -8.10 -15.92 -16.83
N TYR A 466 -8.46 -17.17 -17.14
CA TYR A 466 -7.68 -18.08 -17.98
C TYR A 466 -7.47 -17.52 -19.39
N LYS A 467 -8.55 -17.09 -20.05
CA LYS A 467 -8.47 -16.47 -21.40
C LYS A 467 -7.64 -15.19 -21.41
N GLN A 468 -7.61 -14.47 -20.29
CA GLN A 468 -6.76 -13.28 -20.12
C GLN A 468 -5.33 -13.62 -19.69
N GLY A 469 -4.96 -14.91 -19.58
CA GLY A 469 -3.62 -15.36 -19.20
C GLY A 469 -3.26 -15.12 -17.73
N GLY A 470 -4.26 -15.08 -16.85
CA GLY A 470 -4.07 -15.00 -15.40
C GLY A 470 -3.89 -16.37 -14.73
N LEU A 471 -4.29 -17.45 -15.41
CA LEU A 471 -4.15 -18.84 -14.95
C LEU A 471 -3.25 -19.63 -15.90
N ARG A 472 -2.48 -20.58 -15.37
CA ARG A 472 -1.58 -21.46 -16.13
C ARG A 472 -2.32 -22.74 -16.53
N GLY A 473 -2.11 -23.23 -17.75
CA GLY A 473 -2.64 -24.52 -18.21
C GLY A 473 -2.80 -24.56 -19.74
N THR A 474 -2.68 -25.73 -20.35
CA THR A 474 -2.92 -25.91 -21.78
C THR A 474 -4.41 -25.93 -22.11
N THR A 475 -5.23 -26.43 -21.19
CA THR A 475 -6.70 -26.36 -21.25
C THR A 475 -7.27 -25.69 -19.99
N PRO A 476 -8.52 -25.20 -20.01
CA PRO A 476 -9.18 -24.69 -18.81
C PRO A 476 -9.24 -25.71 -17.67
N ALA A 477 -9.38 -27.00 -17.98
CA ALA A 477 -9.47 -28.08 -16.99
C ALA A 477 -8.13 -28.32 -16.26
N ASP A 478 -7.00 -28.01 -16.90
CA ASP A 478 -5.68 -28.05 -16.24
C ASP A 478 -5.48 -26.82 -15.35
N ALA A 479 -6.15 -25.70 -15.67
CA ALA A 479 -5.90 -24.41 -15.04
C ALA A 479 -6.75 -24.16 -13.80
N PHE A 480 -7.98 -24.66 -13.76
CA PHE A 480 -8.85 -24.49 -12.60
C PHE A 480 -9.96 -25.54 -12.53
N HIS A 481 -10.48 -25.70 -11.32
CA HIS A 481 -11.60 -26.58 -11.03
C HIS A 481 -12.48 -25.97 -9.94
N VAL A 482 -13.81 -25.98 -10.15
CA VAL A 482 -14.79 -25.50 -9.18
C VAL A 482 -15.75 -26.63 -8.84
N ARG A 483 -15.89 -26.92 -7.53
CA ARG A 483 -16.86 -27.87 -7.01
C ARG A 483 -17.80 -27.16 -6.07
N CYS A 484 -19.09 -27.33 -6.29
CA CYS A 484 -20.13 -26.95 -5.35
C CYS A 484 -21.28 -27.90 -5.61
N ASP A 485 -21.34 -28.97 -4.82
CA ASP A 485 -22.27 -30.09 -4.96
C ASP A 485 -22.34 -30.88 -3.65
N ARG A 486 -23.13 -31.96 -3.61
CA ARG A 486 -23.29 -32.80 -2.41
C ARG A 486 -21.96 -33.32 -1.84
N SER A 487 -20.94 -33.55 -2.66
CA SER A 487 -19.62 -34.06 -2.22
C SER A 487 -18.77 -33.04 -1.48
N THR A 488 -19.12 -31.75 -1.56
CA THR A 488 -18.41 -30.65 -0.86
C THR A 488 -18.98 -30.35 0.52
N MET A 489 -20.13 -30.93 0.87
CA MET A 489 -20.87 -30.63 2.09
C MET A 489 -21.25 -31.92 2.82
N THR A 490 -21.35 -31.89 4.14
CA THR A 490 -21.94 -32.97 4.95
C THR A 490 -23.45 -32.80 5.08
N GLN A 491 -24.18 -33.76 5.67
CA GLN A 491 -25.60 -33.55 5.98
C GLN A 491 -25.77 -32.41 7.00
N HIS A 492 -24.88 -32.36 7.99
CA HIS A 492 -24.88 -31.30 8.99
C HIS A 492 -24.69 -29.91 8.39
N ASP A 493 -23.81 -29.76 7.39
CA ASP A 493 -23.65 -28.47 6.70
C ASP A 493 -24.96 -28.02 6.03
N ILE A 494 -25.67 -28.93 5.37
CA ILE A 494 -26.94 -28.65 4.69
C ILE A 494 -28.03 -28.28 5.70
N ASP A 495 -28.15 -29.06 6.79
CA ASP A 495 -29.14 -28.82 7.84
C ASP A 495 -28.92 -27.46 8.54
N MET A 496 -27.66 -27.00 8.61
CA MET A 496 -27.27 -25.67 9.10
C MET A 496 -27.33 -24.58 8.02
N GLY A 497 -27.79 -24.88 6.81
CA GLY A 497 -27.88 -23.92 5.70
C GLY A 497 -26.53 -23.46 5.15
N ARG A 498 -25.45 -24.21 5.35
CA ARG A 498 -24.11 -23.90 4.87
C ARG A 498 -23.88 -24.48 3.47
N VAL A 499 -23.41 -23.63 2.57
CA VAL A 499 -22.97 -23.99 1.22
C VAL A 499 -21.45 -23.86 1.16
N ILE A 500 -20.78 -24.93 0.75
CA ILE A 500 -19.32 -24.96 0.57
C ILE A 500 -19.03 -25.05 -0.93
N ALA A 501 -18.28 -24.09 -1.45
CA ALA A 501 -17.71 -24.14 -2.80
C ALA A 501 -16.19 -24.27 -2.69
N ILE A 502 -15.62 -25.28 -3.32
CA ILE A 502 -14.18 -25.52 -3.38
C ILE A 502 -13.68 -25.03 -4.73
N ILE A 503 -12.82 -24.02 -4.71
CA ILE A 503 -12.21 -23.42 -5.89
C ILE A 503 -10.72 -23.75 -5.88
N GLN A 504 -10.24 -24.42 -6.91
CA GLN A 504 -8.83 -24.75 -7.12
C GLN A 504 -8.38 -24.11 -8.43
N PHE A 505 -7.20 -23.50 -8.46
CA PHE A 505 -6.67 -22.87 -9.66
C PHE A 505 -5.15 -22.76 -9.59
N ASP A 506 -4.53 -22.74 -10.77
CA ASP A 506 -3.09 -22.58 -10.93
C ASP A 506 -2.79 -21.17 -11.45
N PRO A 507 -2.21 -20.29 -10.62
CA PRO A 507 -1.97 -18.91 -11.03
C PRO A 507 -0.79 -18.81 -12.00
N ALA A 508 -0.92 -17.93 -12.99
CA ALA A 508 0.18 -17.63 -13.90
C ALA A 508 1.20 -16.71 -13.21
N ALA A 509 2.29 -17.28 -12.69
CA ALA A 509 3.39 -16.50 -12.14
C ALA A 509 4.11 -15.72 -13.26
N SER A 510 4.52 -14.49 -12.95
CA SER A 510 5.38 -13.71 -13.85
C SER A 510 6.77 -14.33 -13.88
N ILE A 511 7.37 -14.44 -15.07
CA ILE A 511 8.77 -14.84 -15.21
C ILE A 511 9.63 -13.65 -14.78
N GLU A 512 10.29 -13.75 -13.63
CA GLU A 512 11.12 -12.67 -13.07
C GLU A 512 12.61 -12.82 -13.43
N THR A 513 13.05 -14.03 -13.77
CA THR A 513 14.44 -14.31 -14.17
C THR A 513 14.48 -15.15 -15.46
N MET A 514 15.32 -14.72 -16.39
CA MET A 514 15.65 -15.44 -17.62
C MET A 514 17.15 -15.75 -17.58
N ASN A 515 17.49 -17.02 -17.37
CA ASN A 515 18.88 -17.47 -17.42
C ASN A 515 19.24 -17.80 -18.87
N VAL A 516 20.11 -17.00 -19.46
CA VAL A 516 20.75 -17.31 -20.74
C VAL A 516 22.09 -17.95 -20.42
N VAL A 517 22.22 -19.24 -20.70
CA VAL A 517 23.50 -19.95 -20.55
C VAL A 517 24.19 -19.90 -21.92
N LEU A 518 25.35 -19.26 -21.97
CA LEU A 518 26.17 -19.16 -23.17
C LEU A 518 27.27 -20.21 -23.06
N THR A 519 27.06 -21.35 -23.72
CA THR A 519 28.00 -22.46 -23.71
C THR A 519 28.95 -22.29 -24.90
N MET A 520 30.24 -22.13 -24.60
CA MET A 520 31.30 -22.12 -25.61
C MET A 520 31.99 -23.48 -25.58
N ASP A 521 31.92 -24.22 -26.68
CA ASP A 521 32.67 -25.46 -26.87
C ASP A 521 33.93 -25.17 -27.71
N GLU A 522 34.99 -25.95 -27.54
CA GLU A 522 36.32 -25.73 -28.16
C GLU A 522 36.28 -25.76 -29.71
N GLY A 523 35.16 -26.16 -30.30
CA GLY A 523 34.89 -26.25 -31.75
C GLY A 523 34.44 -24.96 -32.46
N SER A 524 34.66 -23.75 -31.91
CA SER A 524 34.31 -22.46 -32.56
C SER A 524 32.81 -22.23 -32.87
N HIS A 525 31.90 -22.95 -32.20
CA HIS A 525 30.47 -22.70 -32.29
C HIS A 525 29.96 -22.08 -30.98
N VAL A 526 29.41 -20.87 -31.06
CA VAL A 526 28.68 -20.22 -29.95
C VAL A 526 27.23 -20.66 -30.05
N SER A 527 26.70 -21.32 -29.02
CA SER A 527 25.28 -21.65 -28.91
C SER A 527 24.63 -20.90 -27.75
N LEU A 528 23.47 -20.30 -28.01
CA LEU A 528 22.65 -19.60 -27.04
C LEU A 528 21.47 -20.51 -26.70
N SER A 529 21.41 -21.04 -25.47
CA SER A 529 20.25 -21.79 -25.00
C SER A 529 19.53 -21.02 -23.89
N SER A 530 18.23 -20.79 -24.09
CA SER A 530 17.32 -20.28 -23.06
C SER A 530 16.74 -21.46 -22.30
N LEU A 531 17.20 -21.70 -21.06
CA LEU A 531 16.61 -22.72 -20.20
C LEU A 531 15.40 -22.14 -19.49
N GLY A 532 14.21 -22.50 -19.96
CA GLY A 532 12.94 -22.33 -19.25
C GLY A 532 12.39 -23.69 -18.88
N ILE A 533 12.17 -23.89 -17.57
CA ILE A 533 11.60 -25.09 -16.93
C ILE A 533 12.61 -26.25 -16.85
N GLN A 534 12.99 -26.62 -15.62
CA GLN A 534 13.61 -27.93 -15.35
C GLN A 534 12.61 -29.00 -15.79
N GLU A 535 12.90 -29.71 -16.88
CA GLU A 535 12.38 -31.07 -17.05
C GLU A 535 13.14 -31.95 -16.06
N ASP A 536 12.40 -32.56 -15.13
CA ASP A 536 12.90 -33.62 -14.27
C ASP A 536 13.45 -34.74 -15.15
N ALA A 537 14.74 -35.03 -15.02
CA ALA A 537 15.38 -36.18 -15.65
C ALA A 537 15.72 -37.22 -14.57
N ALA A 538 14.90 -38.28 -14.58
CA ALA A 538 15.11 -39.66 -14.09
C ALA A 538 15.50 -39.91 -12.63
#